data_AF-A0A0F9EE58-F1
#
_entry.id   AF-A0A0F9EE58-F1
#
_cell.length_a   1.000
_cell.length_b   1.000
_cell.length_c   1.000
_cell.angle_alpha   90.00
_cell.angle_beta   90.00
_cell.angle_gamma   90.00
#
_symmetry.space_group_name_H-M   'P 1'
#
loop_
_entity.id
_entity.type
_entity.pdbx_description
1 polymer ?
#
loop_
_entity_poly.entity_id
_entity_poly.type
_entity_poly.pdbx_seq_one_letter_code
_entity_poly.pdbx_strand_id
1 'polypeptide(L)'
;MLNWLKRTALGIFIYRAITLSILANLMLYAQCDCLFLLYKVKESKMPDKGYKQTDEHRQNKCISRGYIYREEGYMTTTICQQCGIEYPIERKVLRRKSKGKYCSLTCSGKAGAEKIKIWGNIKFRAKNQHLAKAAYRAFKVAIRSGILIKRSCEACGSIIRIAGHHDDYDKPLDVKWLCPKHHGIYHFTGNLPRERNG
;
A
#
# COMPACT_ATOMS: atom_id res chain seq x y z
N MET A 1 41.94 65.35 -24.39
CA MET A 1 40.59 65.41 -23.76
C MET A 1 39.50 64.67 -24.53
N LEU A 2 39.46 64.72 -25.88
CA LEU A 2 38.39 64.07 -26.68
C LEU A 2 38.22 62.55 -26.49
N ASN A 3 39.32 61.81 -26.25
CA ASN A 3 39.28 60.35 -26.13
C ASN A 3 38.70 59.83 -24.80
N TRP A 4 38.70 60.65 -23.74
CA TRP A 4 38.14 60.27 -22.44
C TRP A 4 36.61 60.41 -22.41
N LEU A 5 36.08 61.46 -23.04
CA LEU A 5 34.65 61.66 -23.23
C LEU A 5 34.02 60.58 -24.13
N LYS A 6 34.73 60.14 -25.18
CA LYS A 6 34.26 59.03 -26.04
C LYS A 6 34.22 57.68 -25.32
N ARG A 7 35.18 57.40 -24.42
CA ARG A 7 35.23 56.15 -23.63
C ARG A 7 34.16 56.09 -22.54
N THR A 8 33.86 57.21 -21.89
CA THR A 8 32.78 57.31 -20.89
C THR A 8 31.41 57.22 -21.54
N ALA A 9 31.20 57.86 -22.69
CA ALA A 9 29.97 57.71 -23.48
C ALA A 9 29.76 56.25 -23.92
N LEU A 10 30.79 55.57 -24.45
CA LEU A 10 30.68 54.17 -24.85
C LEU A 10 30.36 53.25 -23.66
N GLY A 11 30.94 53.51 -22.48
CA GLY A 11 30.64 52.77 -21.25
C GLY A 11 29.19 52.94 -20.79
N ILE A 12 28.63 54.14 -20.87
CA ILE A 12 27.22 54.42 -20.54
C ILE A 12 26.29 53.70 -21.53
N PHE A 13 26.63 53.68 -22.82
CA PHE A 13 25.87 52.96 -23.84
C PHE A 13 25.89 51.45 -23.61
N ILE A 14 27.05 50.87 -23.29
CA ILE A 14 27.19 49.44 -22.99
C ILE A 14 26.40 49.08 -21.72
N TYR A 15 26.50 49.89 -20.66
CA TYR A 15 25.76 49.66 -19.42
C TYR A 15 24.24 49.76 -19.64
N ARG A 16 23.76 50.73 -20.41
CA ARG A 16 22.35 50.83 -20.81
C ARG A 16 21.89 49.65 -21.65
N ALA A 17 22.70 49.18 -22.59
CA ALA A 17 22.36 48.00 -23.39
C ALA A 17 22.27 46.73 -22.54
N ILE A 18 23.23 46.50 -21.62
CA ILE A 18 23.23 45.35 -20.71
C ILE A 18 22.03 45.39 -19.76
N THR A 19 21.75 46.55 -19.15
CA THR A 19 20.60 46.69 -18.25
C THR A 19 19.27 46.51 -18.96
N LEU A 20 19.12 47.02 -20.20
CA LEU A 20 17.93 46.79 -21.03
C LEU A 20 17.77 45.32 -21.43
N SER A 21 18.86 44.62 -21.76
CA SER A 21 18.82 43.18 -22.05
C SER A 21 18.50 42.32 -20.83
N ILE A 22 18.98 42.69 -19.64
CA ILE A 22 18.65 42.03 -18.37
C ILE A 22 17.18 42.28 -18.02
N LEU A 23 16.70 43.52 -18.15
CA LEU A 23 15.29 43.86 -17.94
C LEU A 23 14.38 43.15 -18.95
N ALA A 24 14.76 43.07 -20.22
CA ALA A 24 14.00 42.33 -21.24
C ALA A 24 13.93 40.83 -20.93
N ASN A 25 15.03 40.22 -20.45
CA ASN A 25 15.01 38.83 -20.01
C ASN A 25 14.16 38.63 -18.74
N LEU A 26 14.25 39.52 -17.75
CA LEU A 26 13.38 39.50 -16.57
C LEU A 26 11.90 39.62 -16.94
N MET A 27 11.56 40.45 -17.93
CA MET A 27 10.19 40.60 -18.44
C MET A 27 9.74 39.37 -19.24
N LEU A 28 10.62 38.73 -20.02
CA LEU A 28 10.32 37.43 -20.65
C LEU A 28 10.08 36.32 -19.61
N TYR A 29 10.89 36.29 -18.54
CA TYR A 29 10.69 35.34 -17.43
C TYR A 29 9.40 35.62 -16.64
N ALA A 30 8.97 36.89 -16.56
CA ALA A 30 7.70 37.27 -15.93
C ALA A 30 6.46 36.91 -16.78
N GLN A 31 6.62 36.75 -18.09
CA GLN A 31 5.57 36.28 -19.01
C GLN A 31 5.49 34.75 -19.12
N CYS A 32 6.48 34.03 -18.59
CA CYS A 32 6.40 32.58 -18.44
C CYS A 32 5.49 32.23 -17.25
N ASP A 33 4.23 31.91 -17.53
CA ASP A 33 3.23 31.36 -16.59
C ASP A 33 3.70 30.09 -15.82
N CYS A 34 4.85 29.52 -16.18
CA CYS A 34 5.41 28.32 -15.59
C CYS A 34 5.77 28.46 -14.10
N LEU A 35 6.24 29.63 -13.65
CA LEU A 35 6.57 29.85 -12.22
C LEU A 35 5.33 30.05 -11.35
N PHE A 36 4.24 30.54 -11.93
CA PHE A 36 2.97 30.70 -11.19
C PHE A 36 2.21 29.37 -11.06
N LEU A 37 2.41 28.44 -12.00
CA LEU A 37 1.79 27.12 -11.97
C LEU A 37 2.40 26.15 -10.95
N LEU A 38 3.65 26.37 -10.52
CA LEU A 38 4.27 25.56 -9.45
C LEU A 38 3.87 26.02 -8.03
N TYR A 39 3.30 27.22 -7.88
CA TYR A 39 2.93 27.76 -6.57
C TYR A 39 1.41 27.89 -6.34
N LYS A 40 0.57 27.59 -7.32
CA LYS A 40 -0.86 27.33 -7.08
C LYS A 40 -1.07 25.92 -6.53
N VAL A 41 -0.51 25.65 -5.35
CA VAL A 41 -1.18 24.73 -4.43
C VAL A 41 -2.55 25.36 -4.21
N LYS A 42 -3.61 24.71 -4.71
CA LYS A 42 -5.01 25.10 -4.51
C LYS A 42 -5.29 25.19 -3.00
N GLU A 43 -4.98 26.31 -2.37
CA GLU A 43 -5.45 26.64 -1.03
C GLU A 43 -6.86 27.23 -1.17
N SER A 44 -7.82 26.36 -1.53
CA SER A 44 -9.24 26.74 -1.54
C SER A 44 -9.77 26.70 -0.11
N LYS A 45 -10.30 27.82 0.39
CA LYS A 45 -11.16 27.85 1.58
C LYS A 45 -12.38 26.92 1.37
N MET A 46 -12.77 26.20 2.41
CA MET A 46 -13.78 25.12 2.37
C MET A 46 -15.22 25.66 2.19
N PRO A 47 -16.16 24.88 1.61
CA PRO A 47 -17.59 25.17 1.66
C PRO A 47 -18.19 24.95 3.06
N ASP A 48 -19.21 25.75 3.38
CA ASP A 48 -19.66 26.14 4.73
C ASP A 48 -20.16 25.02 5.67
N LYS A 49 -20.39 23.79 5.20
CA LYS A 49 -20.90 22.72 6.07
C LYS A 49 -20.44 21.34 5.63
N GLY A 50 -19.41 20.81 6.32
CA GLY A 50 -19.07 19.39 6.35
C GLY A 50 -18.66 18.80 5.00
N TYR A 51 -17.50 18.15 4.95
CA TYR A 51 -17.13 17.35 3.78
C TYR A 51 -18.15 16.22 3.60
N LYS A 52 -19.01 16.34 2.58
CA LYS A 52 -19.83 15.22 2.11
C LYS A 52 -18.88 14.18 1.52
N GLN A 53 -18.80 13.00 2.15
CA GLN A 53 -18.05 11.86 1.61
C GLN A 53 -18.41 11.68 0.13
N THR A 54 -17.42 11.44 -0.72
CA THR A 54 -17.66 11.09 -2.13
C THR A 54 -18.54 9.84 -2.20
N ASP A 55 -19.35 9.71 -3.25
CA ASP A 55 -20.22 8.54 -3.46
C ASP A 55 -19.43 7.21 -3.44
N GLU A 56 -18.16 7.25 -3.85
CA GLU A 56 -17.22 6.12 -3.79
C GLU A 56 -16.93 5.63 -2.36
N HIS A 57 -16.87 6.51 -1.37
CA HIS A 57 -16.67 6.11 0.03
C HIS A 57 -17.93 5.48 0.64
N ARG A 58 -19.11 5.92 0.20
CA ARG A 58 -20.41 5.34 0.59
C ARG A 58 -20.57 3.92 0.06
N GLN A 59 -20.17 3.67 -1.19
CA GLN A 59 -20.18 2.34 -1.81
C GLN A 59 -19.22 1.37 -1.11
N ASN A 60 -18.08 1.85 -0.60
CA ASN A 60 -17.08 1.02 0.11
C ASN A 60 -17.40 0.74 1.59
N LYS A 61 -18.62 1.08 2.07
CA LYS A 61 -19.03 1.00 3.48
C LYS A 61 -17.99 1.65 4.43
N CYS A 62 -17.27 2.67 3.96
CA CYS A 62 -16.27 3.38 4.74
C CYS A 62 -16.95 4.43 5.64
N ILE A 63 -17.90 3.98 6.46
CA ILE A 63 -18.66 4.84 7.35
C ILE A 63 -17.90 4.97 8.66
N SER A 64 -17.48 6.18 9.02
CA SER A 64 -18.11 6.87 10.15
C SER A 64 -17.39 8.17 10.49
N ARG A 65 -18.23 9.18 10.76
CA ARG A 65 -18.07 10.23 11.79
C ARG A 65 -16.66 10.35 12.37
N GLY A 66 -16.01 11.47 12.05
CA GLY A 66 -15.13 12.11 13.02
C GLY A 66 -13.68 12.28 12.60
N TYR A 67 -13.44 13.07 11.56
CA TYR A 67 -12.55 14.22 11.77
C TYR A 67 -13.42 15.46 11.63
N ILE A 68 -13.95 15.96 12.74
CA ILE A 68 -14.60 17.27 12.79
C ILE A 68 -13.46 18.26 12.57
N TYR A 69 -13.33 18.75 11.34
CA TYR A 69 -12.35 19.78 11.01
C TYR A 69 -12.83 21.11 11.61
N ARG A 70 -11.92 21.85 12.25
CA ARG A 70 -12.21 23.22 12.71
C ARG A 70 -12.17 24.15 11.49
N GLU A 71 -12.98 25.18 11.49
CA GLU A 71 -13.22 26.09 10.35
C GLU A 71 -11.94 26.78 9.81
N GLU A 72 -10.85 26.82 10.58
CA GLU A 72 -9.64 27.61 10.29
C GLU A 72 -8.43 26.79 9.80
N GLY A 73 -8.58 25.50 9.50
CA GLY A 73 -7.46 24.62 9.12
C GLY A 73 -7.08 24.65 7.63
N TYR A 74 -5.79 24.80 7.29
CA TYR A 74 -5.29 24.52 5.94
C TYR A 74 -5.47 23.03 5.60
N MET A 75 -6.36 22.73 4.66
CA MET A 75 -6.62 21.37 4.18
C MET A 75 -5.65 20.98 3.06
N THR A 76 -5.40 19.69 2.94
CA THR A 76 -4.65 19.04 1.85
C THR A 76 -5.33 17.71 1.53
N THR A 77 -4.92 17.03 0.46
CA THR A 77 -5.43 15.68 0.13
C THR A 77 -4.34 14.63 0.34
N THR A 78 -4.76 13.41 0.63
CA THR A 78 -3.86 12.26 0.74
C THR A 78 -4.58 10.97 0.35
N ILE A 79 -3.82 9.93 0.07
CA ILE A 79 -4.34 8.63 -0.35
C ILE A 79 -4.49 7.71 0.85
N CYS A 80 -5.65 7.09 1.02
CA CYS A 80 -5.88 6.10 2.06
C CYS A 80 -5.07 4.82 1.81
N GLN A 81 -4.25 4.41 2.78
CA GLN A 81 -3.40 3.21 2.67
C GLN A 81 -4.17 1.88 2.71
N GLN A 82 -5.48 1.91 3.02
CA GLN A 82 -6.32 0.70 3.04
C GLN A 82 -7.18 0.53 1.79
N CYS A 83 -7.75 1.62 1.26
CA CYS A 83 -8.68 1.56 0.12
C CYS A 83 -8.16 2.27 -1.14
N GLY A 84 -7.05 2.98 -1.07
CA GLY A 84 -6.47 3.67 -2.22
C GLY A 84 -7.19 4.96 -2.64
N ILE A 85 -8.24 5.37 -1.94
CA ILE A 85 -9.04 6.55 -2.31
C ILE A 85 -8.39 7.83 -1.76
N GLU A 86 -8.40 8.89 -2.56
CA GLU A 86 -8.01 10.23 -2.16
C GLU A 86 -9.06 10.86 -1.22
N TYR A 87 -8.60 11.48 -0.13
CA TYR A 87 -9.49 12.13 0.83
C TYR A 87 -8.86 13.40 1.43
N PRO A 88 -9.68 14.39 1.81
CA PRO A 88 -9.18 15.62 2.41
C PRO A 88 -8.80 15.40 3.88
N ILE A 89 -7.71 16.06 4.28
CA ILE A 89 -7.15 16.03 5.62
C ILE A 89 -6.53 17.38 5.98
N GLU A 90 -6.60 17.78 7.25
CA GLU A 90 -5.84 18.93 7.74
C GLU A 90 -4.33 18.71 7.57
N ARG A 91 -3.63 19.69 6.98
CA ARG A 91 -2.17 19.65 6.74
C ARG A 91 -1.36 19.33 8.02
N LYS A 92 -1.78 19.86 9.16
CA LYS A 92 -1.15 19.59 10.48
C LYS A 92 -1.34 18.15 10.96
N VAL A 93 -2.40 17.46 10.54
CA VAL A 93 -2.65 16.05 10.89
C VAL A 93 -1.79 15.13 10.05
N LEU A 94 -1.62 15.44 8.76
CA LEU A 94 -0.75 14.67 7.85
C LEU A 94 0.71 14.64 8.33
N ARG A 95 1.19 15.74 8.93
CA ARG A 95 2.56 15.81 9.50
C ARG A 95 2.80 14.88 10.70
N ARG A 96 1.75 14.31 11.30
CA ARG A 96 1.88 13.39 12.44
C ARG A 96 2.09 11.96 11.95
N LYS A 97 3.21 11.33 12.33
CA LYS A 97 3.60 9.96 11.94
C LYS A 97 2.53 8.88 12.15
N SER A 98 1.61 9.08 13.10
CA SER A 98 0.55 8.13 13.46
C SER A 98 -0.84 8.45 12.90
N LYS A 99 -1.08 9.65 12.36
CA LYS A 99 -2.41 10.08 11.88
C LYS A 99 -2.41 10.30 10.37
N GLY A 100 -3.59 10.34 9.77
CA GLY A 100 -3.75 10.67 8.35
C GLY A 100 -3.35 9.59 7.34
N LYS A 101 -3.31 8.32 7.76
CA LYS A 101 -3.06 7.18 6.87
C LYS A 101 -4.32 6.60 6.25
N TYR A 102 -5.47 6.84 6.87
CA TYR A 102 -6.72 6.18 6.53
C TYR A 102 -7.86 7.20 6.49
N CYS A 103 -8.72 7.07 5.49
CA CYS A 103 -9.86 7.97 5.28
C CYS A 103 -10.98 7.80 6.31
N SER A 104 -11.02 6.69 7.06
CA SER A 104 -12.07 6.39 8.04
C SER A 104 -11.57 5.47 9.16
N LEU A 105 -12.31 5.46 10.28
CA LEU A 105 -12.12 4.49 11.36
C LEU A 105 -12.25 3.04 10.86
N THR A 106 -13.15 2.80 9.91
CA THR A 106 -13.31 1.48 9.26
C THR A 106 -12.06 1.04 8.51
N CYS A 107 -11.48 1.92 7.69
CA CYS A 107 -10.23 1.61 6.98
C CYS A 107 -9.08 1.39 7.96
N SER A 108 -8.99 2.21 9.02
CA SER A 108 -8.01 2.01 10.09
C SER A 108 -8.20 0.67 10.82
N GLY A 109 -9.45 0.28 11.08
CA GLY A 109 -9.79 -1.00 11.73
C GLY A 109 -9.46 -2.20 10.87
N LYS A 110 -9.79 -2.16 9.56
CA LYS A 110 -9.41 -3.20 8.59
C LYS A 110 -7.89 -3.37 8.52
N ALA A 111 -7.14 -2.27 8.42
CA ALA A 111 -5.68 -2.29 8.42
C ALA A 111 -5.10 -2.87 9.73
N GLY A 112 -5.74 -2.58 10.86
CA GLY A 112 -5.39 -3.16 12.16
C GLY A 112 -5.61 -4.67 12.21
N ALA A 113 -6.78 -5.14 11.79
CA ALA A 113 -7.14 -6.57 11.77
C ALA A 113 -6.21 -7.38 10.85
N GLU A 114 -5.89 -6.84 9.68
CA GLU A 114 -4.95 -7.46 8.73
C GLU A 114 -3.55 -7.60 9.34
N LYS A 115 -3.04 -6.55 10.00
CA LYS A 115 -1.78 -6.63 10.73
C LYS A 115 -1.82 -7.70 11.81
N ILE A 116 -2.86 -7.76 12.64
CA ILE A 116 -3.00 -8.78 13.70
C ILE A 116 -2.94 -10.19 13.10
N LYS A 117 -3.62 -10.43 11.97
CA LYS A 117 -3.57 -11.71 11.26
C LYS A 117 -2.16 -12.06 10.78
N ILE A 118 -1.44 -11.09 10.20
CA ILE A 118 -0.05 -11.28 9.74
C ILE A 118 0.88 -11.59 10.91
N TRP A 119 0.85 -10.79 11.98
CA TRP A 119 1.69 -10.99 13.17
C TRP A 119 1.35 -12.29 13.90
N GLY A 120 0.07 -12.66 13.96
CA GLY A 120 -0.39 -13.95 14.47
C GLY A 120 0.19 -15.12 13.67
N ASN A 121 0.12 -15.04 12.33
CA ASN A 121 0.70 -16.05 11.44
C ASN A 121 2.23 -16.15 11.57
N ILE A 122 2.94 -15.02 11.69
CA ILE A 122 4.39 -15.00 11.88
C ILE A 122 4.76 -15.68 13.20
N LYS A 123 4.10 -15.30 14.31
CA LYS A 123 4.34 -15.92 15.63
C LYS A 123 3.98 -17.41 15.64
N PHE A 124 2.86 -17.80 15.03
CA PHE A 124 2.44 -19.19 14.90
C PHE A 124 3.48 -20.02 14.12
N ARG A 125 3.94 -19.52 12.97
CA ARG A 125 4.97 -20.18 12.17
C ARG A 125 6.30 -20.30 12.93
N ALA A 126 6.72 -19.25 13.64
CA ALA A 126 7.94 -19.28 14.44
C ALA A 126 7.84 -20.30 15.60
N LYS A 127 6.72 -20.28 16.34
CA LYS A 127 6.48 -21.22 17.44
C LYS A 127 6.44 -22.66 16.95
N ASN A 128 5.72 -22.94 15.87
CA ASN A 128 5.51 -24.30 15.36
C ASN A 128 6.60 -24.75 14.38
N GLN A 129 7.66 -23.97 14.15
CA GLN A 129 8.71 -24.32 13.20
C GLN A 129 9.42 -25.62 13.59
N HIS A 130 9.68 -25.82 14.89
CA HIS A 130 10.34 -27.03 15.39
C HIS A 130 9.43 -28.26 15.25
N LEU A 131 8.14 -28.13 15.59
CA LEU A 131 7.14 -29.19 15.40
C LEU A 131 6.96 -29.55 13.92
N ALA A 132 6.81 -28.56 13.04
CA ALA A 132 6.69 -28.79 11.60
C ALA A 132 7.92 -29.51 11.02
N LYS A 133 9.14 -29.14 11.47
CA LYS A 133 10.38 -29.84 11.08
C LYS A 133 10.44 -31.26 11.62
N ALA A 134 10.08 -31.47 12.88
CA ALA A 134 10.05 -32.80 13.50
C ALA A 134 9.03 -33.70 12.81
N ALA A 135 7.82 -33.19 12.55
CA ALA A 135 6.76 -33.90 11.87
C ALA A 135 7.17 -34.31 10.45
N TYR A 136 7.76 -33.38 9.70
CA TYR A 136 8.28 -33.68 8.37
C TYR A 136 9.37 -34.76 8.39
N ARG A 137 10.28 -34.72 9.37
CA ARG A 137 11.32 -35.74 9.53
C ARG A 137 10.72 -37.12 9.84
N ALA A 138 9.82 -37.19 10.82
CA ALA A 138 9.13 -38.43 11.18
C ALA A 138 8.33 -39.00 10.00
N PHE A 139 7.58 -38.15 9.29
CA PHE A 139 6.87 -38.50 8.07
C PHE A 139 7.79 -39.07 6.99
N LYS A 140 8.94 -38.43 6.72
CA LYS A 140 9.91 -38.90 5.72
C LYS A 140 10.55 -40.23 6.10
N VAL A 141 10.85 -40.44 7.38
CA VAL A 141 11.38 -41.71 7.90
C VAL A 141 10.32 -42.81 7.78
N ALA A 142 9.06 -42.53 8.14
CA ALA A 142 7.96 -43.49 8.03
C ALA A 142 7.69 -43.92 6.57
N ILE A 143 7.78 -42.99 5.61
CA ILE A 143 7.71 -43.35 4.19
C ILE A 143 8.90 -44.22 3.78
N ARG A 144 10.12 -43.83 4.15
CA ARG A 144 11.34 -44.54 3.74
C ARG A 144 11.41 -45.95 4.33
N SER A 145 10.93 -46.12 5.55
CA SER A 145 10.88 -47.41 6.25
C SER A 145 9.68 -48.27 5.85
N GLY A 146 8.74 -47.73 5.07
CA GLY A 146 7.53 -48.44 4.65
C GLY A 146 6.42 -48.48 5.70
N ILE A 147 6.63 -47.90 6.88
CA ILE A 147 5.60 -47.77 7.94
C ILE A 147 4.41 -46.96 7.43
N LEU A 148 4.67 -45.92 6.62
CA LEU A 148 3.66 -45.06 6.03
C LEU A 148 3.67 -45.19 4.51
N ILE A 149 2.60 -45.75 3.95
CA ILE A 149 2.44 -45.95 2.51
C ILE A 149 1.73 -44.74 1.91
N LYS A 150 2.30 -44.16 0.84
CA LYS A 150 1.66 -43.07 0.10
C LYS A 150 0.35 -43.55 -0.54
N ARG A 151 -0.71 -42.77 -0.36
CA ARG A 151 -2.01 -43.02 -1.02
C ARG A 151 -2.23 -42.05 -2.18
N SER A 152 -3.27 -42.32 -2.97
CA SER A 152 -3.80 -41.39 -3.96
C SER A 152 -4.41 -40.15 -3.30
N CYS A 153 -4.64 -39.12 -4.11
CA CYS A 153 -5.30 -37.89 -3.68
C CYS A 153 -6.71 -38.19 -3.17
N GLU A 154 -7.03 -37.81 -1.94
CA GLU A 154 -8.35 -38.04 -1.33
C GLU A 154 -9.49 -37.32 -2.06
N ALA A 155 -9.19 -36.23 -2.76
CA ALA A 155 -10.19 -35.45 -3.50
C ALA A 155 -10.45 -35.96 -4.92
N CYS A 156 -9.45 -36.54 -5.61
CA CYS A 156 -9.54 -36.83 -7.04
C CYS A 156 -8.92 -38.14 -7.49
N GLY A 157 -8.45 -38.97 -6.56
CA GLY A 157 -7.83 -40.26 -6.85
C GLY A 157 -6.49 -40.22 -7.59
N SER A 158 -5.97 -39.05 -7.96
CA SER A 158 -4.67 -38.95 -8.65
C SER A 158 -3.56 -39.59 -7.83
N ILE A 159 -2.63 -40.28 -8.49
CA ILE A 159 -1.42 -40.86 -7.88
C ILE A 159 -0.16 -40.04 -8.21
N ILE A 160 -0.31 -38.95 -8.97
CA ILE A 160 0.81 -38.16 -9.48
C ILE A 160 1.17 -37.07 -8.48
N ARG A 161 2.45 -37.01 -8.09
CA ARG A 161 3.04 -35.97 -7.23
C ARG A 161 2.28 -35.75 -5.91
N ILE A 162 1.91 -36.85 -5.24
CA ILE A 162 1.17 -36.77 -3.99
C ILE A 162 2.07 -36.35 -2.82
N ALA A 163 1.57 -35.37 -2.06
CA ALA A 163 2.15 -34.87 -0.83
C ALA A 163 1.21 -35.19 0.36
N GLY A 164 1.82 -35.42 1.53
CA GLY A 164 1.08 -35.48 2.79
C GLY A 164 0.85 -34.08 3.33
N HIS A 165 -0.40 -33.73 3.58
CA HIS A 165 -0.79 -32.51 4.29
C HIS A 165 -0.97 -32.84 5.78
N HIS A 166 -0.28 -32.09 6.65
CA HIS A 166 -0.42 -32.20 8.10
C HIS A 166 -1.45 -31.17 8.59
N ASP A 167 -2.60 -31.63 9.08
CA ASP A 167 -3.56 -30.76 9.80
C ASP A 167 -3.08 -30.46 11.22
N ASP A 168 -2.50 -31.47 11.87
CA ASP A 168 -1.97 -31.41 13.24
C ASP A 168 -0.49 -31.85 13.23
N TYR A 169 0.42 -30.91 13.52
CA TYR A 169 1.85 -31.20 13.54
C TYR A 169 2.29 -32.07 14.73
N ASP A 170 1.45 -32.23 15.76
CA ASP A 170 1.72 -33.13 16.88
C ASP A 170 1.43 -34.60 16.52
N LYS A 171 0.74 -34.85 15.39
CA LYS A 171 0.45 -36.18 14.84
C LYS A 171 1.13 -36.36 13.48
N PRO A 172 2.45 -36.58 13.45
CA PRO A 172 3.24 -36.46 12.23
C PRO A 172 2.96 -37.52 11.16
N LEU A 173 2.29 -38.61 11.51
CA LEU A 173 1.91 -39.69 10.59
C LEU A 173 0.45 -39.60 10.15
N ASP A 174 -0.35 -38.74 10.81
CA ASP A 174 -1.73 -38.47 10.44
C ASP A 174 -1.73 -37.38 9.36
N VAL A 175 -1.77 -37.82 8.10
CA VAL A 175 -1.67 -36.95 6.94
C VAL A 175 -2.77 -37.22 5.95
N LYS A 176 -3.27 -36.15 5.33
CA LYS A 176 -4.12 -36.23 4.15
C LYS A 176 -3.26 -36.35 2.90
N TRP A 177 -3.57 -37.30 2.05
CA TRP A 177 -2.85 -37.48 0.79
C TRP A 177 -3.47 -36.61 -0.29
N LEU A 178 -2.75 -35.60 -0.78
CA LEU A 178 -3.27 -34.62 -1.72
C LEU A 178 -2.31 -34.38 -2.90
N CYS A 179 -2.87 -34.24 -4.10
CA CYS A 179 -2.12 -33.73 -5.24
C CYS A 179 -1.89 -32.22 -5.09
N PRO A 180 -0.93 -31.60 -5.81
CA PRO A 180 -0.57 -30.20 -5.61
C PRO A 180 -1.74 -29.23 -5.77
N LYS A 181 -2.67 -29.52 -6.70
CA LYS A 181 -3.88 -28.74 -6.94
C LYS A 181 -4.77 -28.71 -5.69
N HIS A 182 -5.15 -29.88 -5.19
CA HIS A 182 -6.05 -29.99 -4.03
C HIS A 182 -5.37 -29.59 -2.73
N HIS A 183 -4.07 -29.78 -2.62
CA HIS A 183 -3.28 -29.32 -1.48
C HIS A 183 -3.29 -27.79 -1.36
N GLY A 184 -3.10 -27.08 -2.48
CA GLY A 184 -3.22 -25.61 -2.52
C GLY A 184 -4.63 -25.11 -2.21
N ILE A 185 -5.66 -25.76 -2.78
CA ILE A 185 -7.06 -25.45 -2.49
C ILE A 185 -7.33 -25.61 -0.99
N TYR A 186 -6.91 -26.72 -0.39
CA TYR A 186 -7.10 -26.98 1.03
C TYR A 186 -6.45 -25.90 1.91
N HIS A 187 -5.23 -25.46 1.57
CA HIS A 187 -4.60 -24.33 2.28
C HIS A 187 -5.37 -23.01 2.15
N PHE A 188 -6.10 -22.81 1.06
CA PHE A 188 -6.88 -21.59 0.83
C PHE A 188 -8.25 -21.63 1.50
N THR A 189 -8.97 -22.76 1.42
CA THR A 189 -10.37 -22.90 1.85
C THR A 189 -10.55 -23.61 3.19
N GLY A 190 -9.55 -24.36 3.65
CA GLY A 190 -9.67 -25.29 4.79
C GLY A 190 -10.50 -26.55 4.52
N ASN A 191 -10.92 -26.77 3.27
CA ASN A 191 -11.80 -27.87 2.88
C ASN A 191 -11.43 -28.46 1.52
N LEU A 192 -11.59 -29.77 1.34
CA LEU A 192 -11.42 -30.41 0.04
C LEU A 192 -12.68 -30.19 -0.82
N PRO A 193 -12.53 -29.77 -2.08
CA PRO A 193 -13.66 -29.72 -2.99
C PRO A 193 -14.16 -31.15 -3.23
N ARG A 194 -15.47 -31.35 -3.08
CA ARG A 194 -16.11 -32.62 -3.47
C ARG A 194 -16.11 -32.67 -4.99
N GLU A 195 -15.47 -33.67 -5.60
CA GLU A 195 -15.66 -33.91 -7.03
C GLU A 195 -17.15 -34.21 -7.26
N ARG A 196 -17.78 -33.41 -8.12
CA ARG A 196 -19.08 -33.76 -8.68
C ARG A 196 -18.81 -34.90 -9.64
N ASN A 197 -19.04 -36.13 -9.20
CA ASN A 197 -19.12 -37.28 -10.09
C ASN A 197 -20.21 -36.95 -11.12
N GLY A 198 -19.80 -36.75 -12.38
CA GLY A 198 -20.68 -36.66 -13.54
C GLY A 198 -21.04 -38.06 -14.03
#